data_AF-A0AAN6I726-F1
#
_entry.id   AF-A0AAN6I726-F1
#
_cell.length_a   1.000
_cell.length_b   1.000
_cell.length_c   1.000
_cell.angle_alpha   90.00
_cell.angle_beta   90.00
_cell.angle_gamma   90.00
#
_symmetry.space_group_name_H-M   'P 1'
#
loop_
_entity.id
_entity.type
_entity.pdbx_description
1 polymer ?
#
loop_
_entity_poly.entity_id
_entity_poly.type
_entity_poly.pdbx_seq_one_letter_code
_entity_poly.pdbx_strand_id
1 'polypeptide(L)'
;MSSRNLRSHKRLDENVHERVKEGKPDDIDINDEEQDDSDDAPEEETLHTGKEKVIAKIEAERAALRDIEREKKERRKQIEQRNREQAEQRKKRAEKVDETPNFLPQDLLQNYEAEEELEKPKKIVFDDEEPDMSRKELLAAKIKEARGMSKTVVRKGPVRVQLLSKNRGLLSVPTSNIKSKKDKWLNRKALRRK
;
A
#
# COMPACT_ATOMS: atom_id res chain seq x y z
N MET A 1 -24.77 30.07 18.99
CA MET A 1 -24.70 29.72 17.57
C MET A 1 -23.64 28.65 17.39
N SER A 2 -24.01 27.42 17.02
CA SER A 2 -23.10 26.27 16.98
C SER A 2 -22.81 25.91 15.52
N SER A 3 -21.57 26.13 15.08
CA SER A 3 -21.10 25.80 13.73
C SER A 3 -20.63 24.34 13.68
N ARG A 4 -21.35 23.51 12.92
CA ARG A 4 -20.95 22.13 12.61
C ARG A 4 -19.94 22.15 11.46
N ASN A 5 -18.70 21.72 11.71
CA ASN A 5 -17.71 21.47 10.67
C ASN A 5 -18.06 20.17 9.92
N LEU A 6 -18.58 20.29 8.70
CA LEU A 6 -18.71 19.19 7.74
C LEU A 6 -17.35 18.99 7.03
N ARG A 7 -16.64 17.91 7.37
CA ARG A 7 -15.48 17.44 6.60
C ARG A 7 -15.98 16.81 5.30
N SER A 8 -15.66 17.44 4.16
CA SER A 8 -15.91 16.86 2.84
C SER A 8 -14.87 15.79 2.52
N HIS A 9 -15.31 14.55 2.34
CA HIS A 9 -14.49 13.48 1.79
C HIS A 9 -14.45 13.62 0.26
N LYS A 10 -13.34 14.16 -0.28
CA LYS A 10 -13.02 14.05 -1.70
C LYS A 10 -12.59 12.60 -2.00
N ARG A 11 -13.37 11.88 -2.81
CA ARG A 11 -12.98 10.57 -3.36
C ARG A 11 -11.97 10.82 -4.49
N LEU A 12 -10.82 10.15 -4.41
CA LEU A 12 -9.66 10.36 -5.30
C LEU A 12 -9.67 9.45 -6.54
N ASP A 13 -10.71 8.64 -6.73
CA ASP A 13 -10.65 7.49 -7.65
C ASP A 13 -11.20 7.74 -9.06
N GLU A 14 -11.87 8.87 -9.33
CA GLU A 14 -12.52 9.11 -10.65
C GLU A 14 -11.61 9.73 -11.72
N ASN A 15 -10.46 10.32 -11.36
CA ASN A 15 -9.70 11.17 -12.31
C ASN A 15 -8.58 10.45 -13.10
N VAL A 16 -8.45 9.12 -12.96
CA VAL A 16 -7.31 8.37 -13.54
C VAL A 16 -7.68 7.66 -14.86
N HIS A 17 -8.95 7.38 -15.12
CA HIS A 17 -9.36 6.54 -16.26
C HIS A 17 -9.67 7.31 -17.55
N GLU A 18 -9.72 8.65 -17.53
CA GLU A 18 -10.21 9.45 -18.67
C GLU A 18 -9.10 9.95 -19.61
N ARG A 19 -7.80 9.77 -19.28
CA ARG A 19 -6.67 10.35 -20.05
C ARG A 19 -6.05 9.47 -21.15
N VAL A 20 -6.65 8.32 -21.49
CA VAL A 20 -5.99 7.31 -22.36
C VAL A 20 -6.59 7.23 -23.78
N LYS A 21 -7.55 8.08 -24.15
CA LYS A 21 -8.06 8.11 -25.52
C LYS A 21 -7.89 9.49 -26.12
N GLU A 22 -6.81 9.66 -26.89
CA GLU A 22 -6.76 10.40 -28.16
C GLU A 22 -5.29 10.65 -28.57
N GLY A 23 -4.91 10.07 -29.71
CA GLY A 23 -3.61 10.22 -30.34
C GLY A 23 -3.52 9.30 -31.56
N LYS A 24 -4.04 9.77 -32.71
CA LYS A 24 -3.83 9.17 -34.03
C LYS A 24 -2.36 9.36 -34.45
N PRO A 25 -1.72 8.43 -35.17
CA PRO A 25 -0.46 8.68 -35.85
C PRO A 25 -0.70 9.36 -37.21
N ASP A 26 0.06 10.43 -37.48
CA ASP A 26 0.14 11.11 -38.77
C ASP A 26 0.96 10.28 -39.78
N ASP A 27 0.48 10.26 -41.02
CA ASP A 27 1.09 9.63 -42.19
C ASP A 27 2.42 10.33 -42.57
N ILE A 28 3.48 9.55 -42.79
CA ILE A 28 4.74 10.03 -43.39
C ILE A 28 4.87 9.35 -44.76
N ASP A 29 4.70 10.17 -45.79
CA ASP A 29 4.97 9.90 -47.20
C ASP A 29 6.49 9.79 -47.42
N ILE A 30 6.96 8.64 -47.91
CA ILE A 30 8.36 8.42 -48.33
C ILE A 30 8.31 7.83 -49.73
N ASN A 31 8.42 8.73 -50.70
CA ASN A 31 8.81 8.44 -52.06
C ASN A 31 10.29 8.82 -52.20
N ASP A 32 11.18 7.83 -52.28
CA ASP A 32 12.48 8.01 -52.95
C ASP A 32 12.97 6.64 -53.44
N GLU A 33 13.27 6.61 -54.74
CA GLU A 33 13.64 5.45 -55.52
C GLU A 33 15.12 5.08 -55.30
N GLU A 34 15.38 3.78 -55.25
CA GLU A 34 16.61 3.03 -55.51
C GLU A 34 17.97 3.77 -55.56
N GLN A 35 18.84 3.44 -54.60
CA GLN A 35 20.27 3.30 -54.87
C GLN A 35 20.86 2.10 -54.12
N ASP A 36 21.15 1.06 -54.91
CA ASP A 36 21.89 -0.15 -54.59
C ASP A 36 23.37 0.21 -54.32
N ASP A 37 23.85 -0.05 -53.11
CA ASP A 37 25.27 -0.31 -52.87
C ASP A 37 25.39 -1.41 -51.81
N SER A 38 25.77 -2.59 -52.29
CA SER A 38 26.02 -3.79 -51.50
C SER A 38 27.21 -3.58 -50.56
N ASP A 39 26.95 -3.51 -49.25
CA ASP A 39 27.94 -3.76 -48.20
C ASP A 39 27.46 -4.93 -47.33
N ASP A 40 28.12 -6.06 -47.51
CA ASP A 40 27.88 -7.35 -46.85
C ASP A 40 28.29 -7.26 -45.37
N ALA A 41 27.38 -6.73 -44.54
CA ALA A 41 27.49 -6.67 -43.08
C ALA A 41 26.73 -7.84 -42.42
N PRO A 42 27.25 -8.45 -41.33
CA PRO A 42 26.64 -9.61 -40.70
C PRO A 42 25.21 -9.34 -40.20
N GLU A 43 24.33 -10.32 -40.37
CA GLU A 43 22.88 -10.27 -40.15
C GLU A 43 22.45 -9.62 -38.81
N GLU A 44 21.57 -8.62 -38.91
CA GLU A 44 20.97 -7.89 -37.80
C GLU A 44 19.90 -8.69 -37.01
N GLU A 45 20.30 -9.60 -36.10
CA GLU A 45 19.39 -10.22 -35.12
C GLU A 45 19.29 -9.49 -33.76
N THR A 46 19.86 -8.29 -33.62
CA THR A 46 20.08 -7.69 -32.28
C THR A 46 18.98 -6.75 -31.76
N LEU A 47 18.07 -6.27 -32.63
CA LEU A 47 17.02 -5.30 -32.25
C LEU A 47 15.61 -5.91 -32.13
N HIS A 48 15.29 -6.96 -32.89
CA HIS A 48 13.97 -7.59 -32.87
C HIS A 48 13.75 -8.42 -31.59
N THR A 49 14.74 -9.25 -31.23
CA THR A 49 14.74 -10.08 -30.02
C THR A 49 14.69 -9.25 -28.73
N GLY A 50 15.24 -8.03 -28.75
CA GLY A 50 15.15 -7.07 -27.65
C GLY A 50 13.74 -6.53 -27.44
N LYS A 51 13.01 -6.22 -28.52
CA LYS A 51 11.62 -5.75 -28.46
C LYS A 51 10.68 -6.84 -27.96
N GLU A 52 10.84 -8.08 -28.44
CA GLU A 52 10.07 -9.24 -27.97
C GLU A 52 10.26 -9.52 -26.48
N LYS A 53 11.51 -9.48 -25.98
CA LYS A 53 11.80 -9.64 -24.53
C LYS A 53 11.13 -8.55 -23.68
N VAL A 54 11.06 -7.32 -24.19
CA VAL A 54 10.38 -6.21 -23.49
C VAL A 54 8.86 -6.41 -23.50
N ILE A 55 8.29 -6.82 -24.63
CA ILE A 55 6.84 -7.09 -24.75
C ILE A 55 6.43 -8.24 -23.83
N ALA A 56 7.17 -9.37 -23.85
CA ALA A 56 6.93 -10.51 -22.98
C ALA A 56 6.98 -10.13 -21.49
N LYS A 57 7.91 -9.24 -21.11
CA LYS A 57 8.01 -8.74 -19.73
C LYS A 57 6.82 -7.86 -19.34
N ILE A 58 6.33 -7.01 -20.24
CA ILE A 58 5.15 -6.16 -20.01
C ILE A 58 3.89 -7.02 -19.88
N GLU A 59 3.77 -8.08 -20.69
CA GLU A 59 2.64 -9.01 -20.62
C GLU A 59 2.65 -9.83 -19.33
N ALA A 60 3.81 -10.32 -18.90
CA ALA A 60 3.96 -11.01 -17.62
C ALA A 60 3.60 -10.12 -16.44
N GLU A 61 4.02 -8.84 -16.45
CA GLU A 61 3.68 -7.87 -15.41
C GLU A 61 2.16 -7.58 -15.39
N ARG A 62 1.53 -7.44 -16.55
CA ARG A 62 0.08 -7.26 -16.66
C ARG A 62 -0.71 -8.48 -16.18
N ALA A 63 -0.23 -9.69 -16.48
CA ALA A 63 -0.84 -10.92 -16.00
C ALA A 63 -0.77 -11.02 -14.47
N ALA A 64 0.40 -10.75 -13.89
CA ALA A 64 0.59 -10.75 -12.44
C ALA A 64 -0.32 -9.72 -11.73
N LEU A 65 -0.50 -8.53 -12.30
CA LEU A 65 -1.41 -7.53 -11.74
C LEU A 65 -2.89 -7.98 -11.78
N ARG A 66 -3.31 -8.66 -12.86
CA ARG A 66 -4.67 -9.23 -12.95
C ARG A 66 -4.88 -10.35 -11.93
N ASP A 67 -3.86 -11.14 -11.64
CA ASP A 67 -3.95 -12.21 -10.63
C ASP A 67 -4.08 -11.64 -9.22
N ILE A 68 -3.29 -10.62 -8.88
CA ILE A 68 -3.39 -9.90 -7.60
C ILE A 68 -4.77 -9.26 -7.44
N GLU A 69 -5.33 -8.68 -8.51
CA GLU A 69 -6.67 -8.08 -8.47
C GLU A 69 -7.76 -9.14 -8.26
N ARG A 70 -7.64 -10.30 -8.92
CA ARG A 70 -8.56 -11.44 -8.73
C ARG A 70 -8.52 -11.93 -7.29
N GLU A 71 -7.34 -12.17 -6.73
CA GLU A 71 -7.16 -12.63 -5.34
C GLU A 71 -7.74 -11.60 -4.35
N LYS A 72 -7.50 -10.30 -4.58
CA LYS A 72 -8.06 -9.24 -3.74
C LYS A 72 -9.58 -9.20 -3.79
N LYS A 73 -10.18 -9.44 -4.96
CA LYS A 73 -11.64 -9.49 -5.14
C LYS A 73 -12.24 -10.70 -4.43
N GLU A 74 -11.60 -11.85 -4.52
CA GLU A 74 -12.01 -13.07 -3.80
C GLU A 74 -11.92 -12.90 -2.29
N ARG A 75 -10.81 -12.33 -1.79
CA ARG A 75 -10.65 -12.01 -0.37
C ARG A 75 -11.73 -11.06 0.16
N ARG A 76 -12.10 -10.05 -0.63
CA ARG A 76 -13.21 -9.14 -0.29
C ARG A 76 -14.55 -9.88 -0.20
N LYS A 77 -14.85 -10.74 -1.17
CA LYS A 77 -16.07 -11.56 -1.16
C LYS A 77 -16.14 -12.48 0.06
N GLN A 78 -15.03 -13.12 0.44
CA GLN A 78 -14.97 -14.00 1.61
C GLN A 78 -15.21 -13.22 2.92
N ILE A 79 -14.62 -12.03 3.05
CA ILE A 79 -14.84 -11.16 4.23
C ILE A 79 -16.31 -10.70 4.28
N GLU A 80 -16.89 -10.33 3.15
CA GLU A 80 -18.28 -9.90 3.06
C GLU A 80 -19.25 -11.03 3.42
N GLN A 81 -19.02 -12.24 2.91
CA GLN A 81 -19.81 -13.43 3.28
C GLN A 81 -19.72 -13.72 4.78
N ARG A 82 -18.50 -13.73 5.35
CA ARG A 82 -18.30 -13.93 6.80
C ARG A 82 -19.02 -12.87 7.64
N ASN A 83 -18.96 -11.61 7.21
CA ASN A 83 -19.65 -10.52 7.91
C ASN A 83 -21.17 -10.66 7.83
N ARG A 84 -21.68 -11.09 6.68
CA ARG A 84 -23.12 -11.37 6.48
C ARG A 84 -23.59 -12.52 7.37
N GLU A 85 -22.85 -13.62 7.41
CA GLU A 85 -23.14 -14.75 8.30
C GLU A 85 -23.13 -14.34 9.78
N GLN A 86 -22.15 -13.54 10.21
CA GLN A 86 -22.10 -13.03 11.58
C GLN A 86 -23.28 -12.10 11.90
N ALA A 87 -23.69 -11.25 10.96
CA ALA A 87 -24.86 -10.39 11.13
C ALA A 87 -26.16 -11.20 11.23
N GLU A 88 -26.32 -12.23 10.39
CA GLU A 88 -27.47 -13.14 10.43
C GLU A 88 -27.49 -13.97 11.72
N GLN A 89 -26.35 -14.46 12.21
CA GLN A 89 -26.26 -15.14 13.51
C GLN A 89 -26.62 -14.21 14.68
N ARG A 90 -26.18 -12.95 14.65
CA ARG A 90 -26.55 -11.95 15.66
C ARG A 90 -28.04 -11.64 15.63
N LYS A 91 -28.63 -11.50 14.45
CA LYS A 91 -30.07 -11.30 14.28
C LYS A 91 -30.87 -12.50 14.80
N LYS A 92 -30.49 -13.72 14.42
CA LYS A 92 -31.11 -14.96 14.91
C LYS A 92 -30.96 -15.14 16.43
N ARG A 93 -29.83 -14.71 17.01
CA ARG A 93 -29.66 -14.73 18.47
C ARG A 93 -30.58 -13.71 19.14
N ALA A 94 -30.64 -12.47 18.62
CA ALA A 94 -31.53 -11.44 19.16
C ALA A 94 -33.01 -11.83 19.07
N GLU A 95 -33.42 -12.51 18.01
CA GLU A 95 -34.79 -13.03 17.81
C GLU A 95 -35.11 -14.22 18.73
N LYS A 96 -34.09 -14.98 19.16
CA LYS A 96 -34.24 -16.09 20.12
C LYS A 96 -34.14 -15.68 21.60
N VAL A 97 -33.88 -14.40 21.90
CA VAL A 97 -33.82 -13.90 23.29
C VAL A 97 -35.21 -13.94 23.96
N ASP A 98 -36.30 -13.98 23.20
CA ASP A 98 -37.66 -14.10 23.75
C ASP A 98 -38.03 -15.53 24.20
N GLU A 99 -37.21 -16.55 23.88
CA GLU A 99 -37.45 -17.97 24.23
C GLU A 99 -36.49 -18.51 25.30
N THR A 100 -35.60 -17.70 25.89
CA THR A 100 -34.73 -18.21 26.96
C THR A 100 -35.53 -18.41 28.25
N PRO A 101 -35.66 -19.64 28.79
CA PRO A 101 -36.30 -19.86 30.08
C PRO A 101 -35.52 -19.11 31.17
N ASN A 102 -36.23 -18.31 31.97
CA ASN A 102 -35.67 -17.46 33.03
C ASN A 102 -35.01 -18.22 34.19
N PHE A 103 -35.02 -19.54 34.17
CA PHE A 103 -34.42 -20.38 35.21
C PHE A 103 -33.25 -21.16 34.62
N LEU A 104 -32.05 -20.93 35.17
CA LEU A 104 -30.93 -21.85 34.96
C LEU A 104 -31.37 -23.26 35.38
N PRO A 105 -31.10 -24.31 34.59
CA PRO A 105 -31.36 -25.68 35.02
C PRO A 105 -30.51 -25.98 36.26
N GLN A 106 -31.17 -26.20 37.40
CA GLN A 106 -30.53 -26.46 38.70
C GLN A 106 -29.68 -27.73 38.70
N ASP A 107 -29.91 -28.66 37.77
CA ASP A 107 -29.08 -29.86 37.56
C ASP A 107 -27.62 -29.54 37.20
N LEU A 108 -27.34 -28.39 36.56
CA LEU A 108 -25.96 -27.97 36.25
C LEU A 108 -25.24 -27.33 37.45
N LEU A 109 -25.99 -26.81 38.43
CA LEU A 109 -25.43 -26.22 39.65
C LEU A 109 -25.04 -27.28 40.69
N GLN A 110 -25.73 -28.43 40.73
CA GLN A 110 -25.39 -29.52 41.65
C GLN A 110 -24.03 -30.17 41.37
N ASN A 111 -23.54 -30.13 40.13
CA ASN A 111 -22.22 -30.66 39.79
C ASN A 111 -21.07 -29.67 40.06
N TYR A 112 -21.37 -28.39 40.33
CA TYR A 112 -20.34 -27.36 40.54
C TYR A 112 -19.87 -27.25 42.00
N GLU A 113 -20.62 -27.80 42.96
CA GLU A 113 -20.19 -27.88 44.36
C GLU A 113 -19.19 -29.03 44.62
N ALA A 114 -18.94 -29.91 43.64
CA ALA A 114 -18.15 -31.13 43.82
C ALA A 114 -16.70 -31.08 43.27
N GLU A 115 -16.23 -29.97 42.68
CA GLU A 115 -14.88 -29.88 42.07
C GLU A 115 -14.12 -28.63 42.54
N GLU A 116 -13.73 -28.60 43.82
CA GLU A 116 -12.78 -27.63 44.35
C GLU A 116 -11.30 -27.99 44.05
N GLU A 117 -11.01 -29.02 43.25
CA GLU A 117 -9.64 -29.51 43.01
C GLU A 117 -9.19 -29.65 41.53
N LEU A 118 -9.93 -29.11 40.56
CA LEU A 118 -9.37 -28.99 39.21
C LEU A 118 -8.53 -27.72 39.10
N GLU A 119 -7.22 -27.89 39.28
CA GLU A 119 -6.20 -26.87 39.02
C GLU A 119 -6.47 -26.15 37.70
N LYS A 120 -6.89 -24.88 37.81
CA LYS A 120 -7.15 -24.03 36.65
C LYS A 120 -5.86 -23.96 35.83
N PRO A 121 -5.88 -24.25 34.51
CA PRO A 121 -4.69 -24.15 33.69
C PRO A 121 -4.16 -22.72 33.77
N LYS A 122 -2.93 -22.57 34.28
CA LYS A 122 -2.27 -21.26 34.37
C LYS A 122 -2.11 -20.74 32.94
N LYS A 123 -2.76 -19.63 32.64
CA LYS A 123 -2.63 -18.93 31.36
C LYS A 123 -1.15 -18.58 31.16
N ILE A 124 -0.52 -19.20 30.17
CA ILE A 124 0.82 -18.83 29.74
C ILE A 124 0.68 -17.46 29.06
N VAL A 125 1.05 -16.41 29.78
CA VAL A 125 1.20 -15.07 29.19
C VAL A 125 2.52 -15.14 28.44
N PHE A 126 2.47 -15.11 27.11
CA PHE A 126 3.66 -14.83 26.32
C PHE A 126 4.03 -13.39 26.65
N ASP A 127 5.10 -13.21 27.43
CA ASP A 127 5.79 -11.94 27.49
C ASP A 127 6.44 -11.75 26.12
N ASP A 128 5.69 -11.12 25.21
CA ASP A 128 6.29 -10.34 24.15
C ASP A 128 7.09 -9.26 24.88
N GLU A 129 8.36 -9.55 25.19
CA GLU A 129 9.34 -8.63 25.75
C GLU A 129 9.58 -7.51 24.73
N GLU A 130 8.57 -6.67 24.49
CA GLU A 130 8.84 -5.31 24.06
C GLU A 130 9.62 -4.69 25.23
N PRO A 131 10.85 -4.21 24.99
CA PRO A 131 11.58 -3.53 26.05
C PRO A 131 10.70 -2.37 26.53
N ASP A 132 10.68 -2.11 27.85
CA ASP A 132 10.01 -0.97 28.51
C ASP A 132 10.59 0.39 28.06
N MET A 133 10.64 0.58 26.76
CA MET A 133 11.04 1.78 26.07
C MET A 133 9.80 2.64 26.04
N SER A 134 9.95 3.90 26.43
CA SER A 134 8.88 4.87 26.31
C SER A 134 8.35 4.87 24.87
N ARG A 135 7.04 5.09 24.68
CA ARG A 135 6.40 5.14 23.35
C ARG A 135 7.17 6.00 22.34
N LYS A 136 7.87 7.03 22.81
CA LYS A 136 8.73 7.92 22.00
C LYS A 136 9.96 7.20 21.45
N GLU A 137 10.60 6.34 22.23
CA GLU A 137 11.77 5.57 21.83
C GLU A 137 11.40 4.47 20.83
N LEU A 138 10.26 3.81 21.02
CA LEU A 138 9.71 2.87 20.03
C LEU A 138 9.46 3.55 18.69
N LEU A 139 8.85 4.74 18.71
CA LEU A 139 8.64 5.53 17.50
C LEU A 139 9.96 5.99 16.86
N ALA A 140 10.92 6.42 17.67
CA ALA A 140 12.25 6.82 17.19
C ALA A 140 13.00 5.64 16.55
N ALA A 141 12.92 4.44 17.15
CA ALA A 141 13.49 3.21 16.61
C ALA A 141 12.85 2.86 15.26
N LYS A 142 11.51 2.88 15.17
CA LYS A 142 10.77 2.64 13.92
C LYS A 142 11.12 3.65 12.83
N ILE A 143 11.26 4.93 13.17
CA ILE A 143 11.70 5.97 12.22
C ILE A 143 13.14 5.72 11.76
N LYS A 144 14.03 5.30 12.66
CA LYS A 144 15.43 4.99 12.33
C LYS A 144 15.52 3.79 11.38
N GLU A 145 14.73 2.76 11.62
CA GLU A 145 14.62 1.58 10.76
C GLU A 145 14.06 1.95 9.38
N ALA A 146 12.95 2.69 9.32
CA ALA A 146 12.37 3.17 8.07
C ALA A 146 13.33 4.07 7.26
N ARG A 147 14.13 4.89 7.95
CA ARG A 147 15.23 5.66 7.34
C ARG A 147 16.38 4.78 6.86
N GLY A 148 16.60 3.62 7.47
CA GLY A 148 17.57 2.62 7.01
C GLY A 148 17.11 2.00 5.70
N MET A 149 15.85 1.54 5.66
CA MET A 149 15.25 0.87 4.49
C MET A 149 15.07 1.79 3.29
N SER A 150 14.83 3.09 3.50
CA SER A 150 14.60 4.06 2.41
C SER A 150 15.87 4.66 1.80
N LYS A 151 17.07 4.31 2.30
CA LYS A 151 18.34 4.81 1.73
C LYS A 151 18.57 4.22 0.33
N THR A 152 18.66 5.10 -0.66
CA THR A 152 18.99 4.74 -2.05
C THR A 152 20.51 4.65 -2.31
N VAL A 153 21.32 5.12 -1.36
CA VAL A 153 22.78 5.16 -1.45
C VAL A 153 23.38 4.38 -0.28
N VAL A 154 24.23 3.40 -0.61
CA VAL A 154 24.92 2.55 0.37
C VAL A 154 26.42 2.56 0.08
N ARG A 155 27.23 2.74 1.11
CA ARG A 155 28.70 2.66 1.02
C ARG A 155 29.14 1.24 1.38
N LYS A 156 29.87 0.58 0.48
CA LYS A 156 30.44 -0.76 0.66
C LYS A 156 31.96 -0.61 0.60
N GLY A 157 32.56 -0.27 1.75
CA GLY A 157 33.99 0.02 1.88
C GLY A 157 34.41 1.30 1.14
N PRO A 158 35.35 1.23 0.17
CA PRO A 158 35.74 2.39 -0.63
C PRO A 158 34.69 2.77 -1.69
N VAL A 159 33.82 1.83 -2.08
CA VAL A 159 32.86 2.04 -3.16
C VAL A 159 31.52 2.56 -2.62
N ARG A 160 30.91 3.51 -3.32
CA ARG A 160 29.55 3.99 -3.09
C ARG A 160 28.62 3.45 -4.19
N VAL A 161 27.60 2.70 -3.78
CA VAL A 161 26.56 2.17 -4.68
C VAL A 161 25.30 3.00 -4.52
N GLN A 162 24.74 3.48 -5.62
CA GLN A 162 23.52 4.29 -5.66
C GLN A 162 22.51 3.69 -6.64
N LEU A 163 21.25 3.57 -6.21
CA LEU A 163 20.15 3.16 -7.07
C LEU A 163 19.69 4.31 -7.97
N LEU A 164 19.56 4.04 -9.27
CA LEU A 164 19.05 5.00 -10.25
C LEU A 164 17.52 5.14 -10.10
N SER A 165 17.04 6.34 -9.77
CA SER A 165 15.60 6.60 -9.63
C SER A 165 14.96 6.79 -11.01
N LYS A 166 13.93 5.99 -11.33
CA LYS A 166 13.14 6.14 -12.56
C LYS A 166 12.09 7.25 -12.41
N ASN A 167 12.53 8.50 -12.36
CA ASN A 167 11.62 9.64 -12.23
C ASN A 167 11.12 10.07 -13.62
N ARG A 168 10.14 9.35 -14.19
CA ARG A 168 9.59 9.63 -15.54
C ARG A 168 8.52 10.75 -15.60
N GLY A 169 8.32 11.53 -14.54
CA GLY A 169 7.25 12.56 -14.56
C GLY A 169 7.30 13.67 -13.52
N LEU A 170 8.34 13.75 -12.69
CA LEU A 170 8.47 14.79 -11.67
C LEU A 170 9.83 15.47 -11.81
N LEU A 171 9.81 16.80 -11.99
CA LEU A 171 11.01 17.63 -12.02
C LEU A 171 11.76 17.48 -10.70
N SER A 172 12.94 16.85 -10.77
CA SER A 172 13.82 16.58 -9.64
C SER A 172 14.59 17.85 -9.23
N VAL A 173 13.88 18.90 -8.84
CA VAL A 173 14.51 20.13 -8.33
C VAL A 173 14.40 20.16 -6.81
N PRO A 174 15.53 20.26 -6.07
CA PRO A 174 15.50 20.38 -4.62
C PRO A 174 14.89 21.73 -4.19
N THR A 175 13.61 21.73 -3.84
CA THR A 175 12.87 22.95 -3.46
C THR A 175 13.14 23.41 -2.02
N SER A 176 13.83 22.62 -1.19
CA SER A 176 14.04 22.91 0.24
C SER A 176 14.82 24.19 0.50
N ASN A 177 15.89 24.44 -0.26
CA ASN A 177 16.72 25.64 -0.11
C ASN A 177 15.97 26.91 -0.52
N ILE A 178 15.21 26.85 -1.61
CA ILE A 178 14.42 27.99 -2.11
C ILE A 178 13.27 28.28 -1.15
N LYS A 179 12.54 27.23 -0.73
CA LYS A 179 11.42 27.35 0.21
C LYS A 179 11.89 27.91 1.56
N SER A 180 12.98 27.40 2.12
CA SER A 180 13.49 27.89 3.41
C SER A 180 14.00 29.32 3.34
N LYS A 181 14.65 29.76 2.24
CA LYS A 181 15.02 31.17 2.04
C LYS A 181 13.79 32.06 1.95
N LYS A 182 12.78 31.66 1.17
CA LYS A 182 11.49 32.37 1.05
C LYS A 182 10.81 32.48 2.41
N ASP A 183 10.69 31.38 3.14
CA ASP A 183 10.04 31.34 4.45
C ASP A 183 10.82 32.17 5.48
N LYS A 184 12.15 32.09 5.52
CA LYS A 184 12.99 32.95 6.39
C LYS A 184 12.82 34.43 6.08
N TRP A 185 12.73 34.79 4.80
CA TRP A 185 12.52 36.18 4.39
C TRP A 185 11.14 36.69 4.78
N LEU A 186 10.10 35.90 4.53
CA LEU A 186 8.72 36.23 4.88
C LEU A 186 8.54 36.29 6.41
N ASN A 187 9.16 35.40 7.16
CA ASN A 187 9.03 35.32 8.62
C ASN A 187 10.20 36.01 9.34
N ARG A 188 10.86 36.97 8.68
CA ARG A 188 11.97 37.71 9.30
C ARG A 188 11.47 38.52 10.49
N LYS A 189 12.27 38.56 11.56
CA LYS A 189 11.94 39.26 12.81
C LYS A 189 11.55 40.74 12.60
N ALA A 190 12.13 41.39 11.59
CA ALA A 190 11.84 42.79 11.25
C ALA A 190 10.37 43.05 10.83
N LEU A 191 9.66 42.04 10.33
CA LEU A 191 8.26 42.20 9.87
C LEU A 191 7.23 42.18 11.02
N ARG A 192 7.63 41.85 12.26
CA ARG A 192 6.76 41.81 13.47
C ARG A 192 5.36 41.24 13.18
N ARG A 193 5.29 40.12 12.46
CA ARG A 193 4.03 39.44 12.16
C ARG A 193 3.43 38.92 13.47
N LYS A 194 2.17 39.29 13.73
CA LYS A 194 1.37 38.82 14.86
C LYS A 194 0.96 37.38 14.67
#